data_AF-A0AA88HC82-F1
#
_entry.id   AF-A0AA88HC82-F1
#
_cell.length_a   1.000
_cell.length_b   1.000
_cell.length_c   1.000
_cell.angle_alpha   90.00
_cell.angle_beta   90.00
_cell.angle_gamma   90.00
#
_symmetry.space_group_name_H-M   'P 1'
#
loop_
_entity.id
_entity.type
_entity.pdbx_description
1 polymer ?
#
loop_
_entity_poly.entity_id
_entity_poly.type
_entity_poly.pdbx_seq_one_letter_code
_entity_poly.pdbx_strand_id
1 'polypeptide(L)'
;MQILEGRNFYATKQSSAIENAITYEFISLDDILQKFERNIKLSKNYTTGKYKRYHDATVHLRAFYPKIFPYKKIAILDVDVELRSPIQELYKQFENMNSHQIAALAYDQTPYYRKAFKGYRLQNKGTKIGCPSPGYQQQFSFLGGYVQSCKDCVLATCSTLMFENKIIPESGKEAAATMLAEEVKRMRISDPDDDESSRLSGDGSYEFSVDESDSSQSSSAVKKGFNTGVMLFDLEKTRKSMEFNNHLTESGYKFLFEKYNMVSELGDQDFFTLLGAEYPGLFYVLDCSFNRQMSPNFYYNPLFDKYHRCDNDVKIYHGNGRSTIPRREEDP
;
A
#
# COMPACT_ATOMS: atom_id res chain seq x y z
N MET A 1 13.95 -21.92 1.88
CA MET A 1 14.86 -22.81 2.62
C MET A 1 16.25 -22.19 2.60
N GLN A 2 16.60 -21.49 3.67
CA GLN A 2 17.97 -21.19 4.05
C GLN A 2 18.07 -21.71 5.48
N ILE A 3 18.82 -22.79 5.66
CA ILE A 3 19.12 -23.35 6.97
C ILE A 3 20.17 -22.41 7.57
N LEU A 4 19.80 -21.63 8.58
CA LEU A 4 20.77 -20.97 9.44
C LEU A 4 21.07 -21.94 10.58
N GLU A 5 22.13 -22.71 10.39
CA GLU A 5 22.75 -23.52 11.43
C GLU A 5 23.17 -22.65 12.61
N GLY A 6 22.97 -23.18 13.81
CA GLY A 6 23.14 -22.48 15.07
C GLY A 6 24.44 -21.71 15.20
N ARG A 7 24.32 -20.46 15.61
CA ARG A 7 25.36 -19.76 16.35
C ARG A 7 24.73 -19.17 17.60
N ASN A 8 25.26 -19.58 18.75
CA ASN A 8 24.94 -19.05 20.06
C ASN A 8 25.12 -17.52 20.04
N PHE A 9 24.04 -16.77 20.23
CA PHE A 9 24.13 -15.36 20.56
C PHE A 9 24.44 -15.23 22.05
N TYR A 10 25.68 -14.85 22.35
CA TYR A 10 26.06 -14.38 23.68
C TYR A 10 25.54 -12.94 23.84
N ALA A 11 24.47 -12.76 24.59
CA ALA A 11 24.10 -11.44 25.09
C ALA A 11 25.06 -11.09 26.23
N THR A 12 25.94 -10.11 26.00
CA THR A 12 26.80 -9.52 27.04
C THR A 12 25.95 -8.74 28.03
N LYS A 13 26.06 -9.12 29.30
CA LYS A 13 25.33 -8.54 30.43
C LYS A 13 26.05 -7.28 30.93
N GLN A 14 25.35 -6.14 30.97
CA GLN A 14 25.70 -5.06 31.92
C GLN A 14 24.49 -4.18 32.31
N SER A 15 23.83 -4.62 33.40
CA SER A 15 23.29 -3.84 34.54
C SER A 15 22.66 -2.45 34.33
N SER A 16 21.32 -2.34 34.43
CA SER A 16 20.57 -2.00 35.66
C SER A 16 19.18 -1.42 35.35
N ALA A 17 18.20 -1.81 36.18
CA ALA A 17 16.80 -1.34 36.27
C ALA A 17 15.79 -1.88 35.22
N ILE A 18 15.02 -2.89 35.66
CA ILE A 18 13.80 -3.45 35.06
C ILE A 18 14.00 -4.10 33.67
N GLU A 19 14.62 -5.29 33.65
CA GLU A 19 14.56 -6.17 32.47
C GLU A 19 13.12 -6.70 32.33
N ASN A 20 12.31 -6.05 31.49
CA ASN A 20 11.08 -6.64 30.98
C ASN A 20 11.45 -7.95 30.28
N ALA A 21 11.07 -9.09 30.84
CA ALA A 21 11.32 -10.39 30.22
C ALA A 21 10.64 -10.45 28.84
N ILE A 22 11.42 -10.48 27.77
CA ILE A 22 10.92 -10.70 26.41
C ILE A 22 10.62 -12.20 26.29
N THR A 23 9.38 -12.55 25.99
CA THR A 23 8.97 -13.93 25.71
C THR A 23 8.85 -14.13 24.21
N TYR A 24 9.34 -15.25 23.72
CA TYR A 24 9.24 -15.66 22.32
C TYR A 24 8.27 -16.83 22.22
N GLU A 25 7.31 -16.73 21.32
CA GLU A 25 6.41 -17.82 20.94
C GLU A 25 6.62 -18.14 19.47
N PHE A 26 6.90 -19.40 19.16
CA PHE A 26 7.02 -19.89 17.79
C PHE A 26 5.80 -20.71 17.45
N ILE A 27 5.20 -20.42 16.30
CA ILE A 27 3.93 -21.02 15.89
C ILE A 27 4.16 -21.76 14.57
N SER A 28 3.78 -23.03 14.53
CA SER A 28 3.89 -23.87 13.33
C SER A 28 2.98 -23.32 12.24
N LEU A 29 3.58 -22.87 11.14
CA LEU A 29 2.83 -22.42 9.99
C LEU A 29 2.05 -23.58 9.35
N ASP A 30 2.65 -24.76 9.27
CA ASP A 30 2.02 -25.94 8.67
C ASP A 30 0.73 -26.32 9.41
N ASP A 31 0.73 -26.25 10.75
CA ASP A 31 -0.45 -26.55 11.57
C ASP A 31 -1.57 -25.52 11.31
N ILE A 32 -1.22 -24.24 11.19
CA ILE A 32 -2.18 -23.18 10.85
C ILE A 32 -2.74 -23.42 9.44
N LEU A 33 -1.86 -23.67 8.46
CA LEU A 33 -2.26 -23.86 7.07
C LEU A 33 -3.17 -25.06 6.89
N GLN A 34 -2.87 -26.17 7.56
CA GLN A 34 -3.71 -27.36 7.56
C GLN A 34 -5.08 -27.07 8.19
N LYS A 35 -5.11 -26.41 9.35
CA LYS A 35 -6.36 -26.11 10.07
C LYS A 35 -7.26 -25.11 9.33
N PHE A 36 -6.67 -24.16 8.60
CA PHE A 36 -7.38 -23.08 7.89
C PHE A 36 -7.43 -23.28 6.37
N GLU A 37 -7.14 -24.47 5.86
CA GLU A 37 -7.06 -24.77 4.43
C GLU A 37 -8.30 -24.30 3.65
N ARG A 38 -9.51 -24.59 4.17
CA ARG A 38 -10.78 -24.18 3.53
C ARG A 38 -10.92 -22.65 3.45
N ASN A 39 -10.52 -21.94 4.49
CA ASN A 39 -10.56 -20.48 4.56
C ASN A 39 -9.58 -19.84 3.57
N ILE A 40 -8.38 -20.41 3.46
CA ILE A 40 -7.36 -19.96 2.53
C ILE A 40 -7.80 -20.23 1.08
N LYS A 41 -8.38 -21.40 0.81
CA LYS A 41 -8.91 -21.77 -0.50
C LYS A 41 -9.98 -20.78 -0.97
N LEU A 42 -10.86 -20.35 -0.05
CA LEU A 42 -11.84 -19.31 -0.34
C LEU A 42 -11.16 -18.03 -0.85
N SER A 43 -10.18 -17.49 -0.13
CA SER A 43 -9.50 -16.27 -0.56
C SER A 43 -8.74 -16.47 -1.87
N LYS A 44 -8.11 -17.63 -2.08
CA LYS A 44 -7.35 -17.95 -3.30
C LYS A 44 -8.21 -17.96 -4.56
N ASN A 45 -9.49 -18.32 -4.47
CA ASN A 45 -10.40 -18.29 -5.62
C ASN A 45 -10.54 -16.89 -6.25
N TYR A 46 -10.21 -15.82 -5.52
CA TYR A 46 -10.30 -14.42 -5.97
C TYR A 46 -8.94 -13.78 -6.24
N THR A 47 -7.85 -14.55 -6.14
CA THR A 47 -6.49 -14.08 -6.38
C THR A 47 -5.94 -14.63 -7.69
N THR A 48 -5.57 -13.74 -8.62
CA THR A 48 -4.85 -14.16 -9.82
C THR A 48 -3.38 -14.26 -9.51
N GLY A 49 -2.89 -15.48 -9.38
CA GLY A 49 -1.51 -15.76 -9.02
C GLY A 49 -0.51 -15.50 -10.15
N LYS A 50 -0.44 -14.26 -10.63
CA LYS A 50 0.54 -13.81 -11.64
C LYS A 50 1.98 -14.03 -11.17
N TYR A 51 2.22 -14.11 -9.86
CA TYR A 51 3.54 -14.41 -9.28
C TYR A 51 3.47 -15.56 -8.27
N LYS A 52 4.49 -16.43 -8.28
CA LYS A 52 4.62 -17.61 -7.39
C LYS A 52 4.40 -17.29 -5.90
N ARG A 53 4.84 -16.12 -5.42
CA ARG A 53 4.69 -15.70 -4.02
C ARG A 53 3.24 -15.48 -3.57
N TYR A 54 2.33 -15.21 -4.50
CA TYR A 54 0.91 -14.98 -4.18
C TYR A 54 0.07 -16.26 -4.27
N HIS A 55 0.70 -17.37 -4.61
CA HIS A 55 0.17 -18.72 -4.34
C HIS A 55 0.52 -19.20 -2.92
N ASP A 56 1.38 -18.47 -2.21
CA ASP A 56 1.72 -18.76 -0.83
C ASP A 56 0.45 -18.58 0.02
N ALA A 57 0.06 -19.63 0.72
CA ALA A 57 -1.13 -19.63 1.55
C ALA A 57 -1.04 -18.59 2.69
N THR A 58 0.18 -18.19 3.07
CA THR A 58 0.44 -17.21 4.14
C THR A 58 -0.13 -15.83 3.86
N VAL A 59 -0.17 -15.39 2.59
CA VAL A 59 -0.65 -14.04 2.22
C VAL A 59 -2.16 -13.87 2.45
N HIS A 60 -2.87 -14.94 2.79
CA HIS A 60 -4.31 -14.92 3.07
C HIS A 60 -4.63 -15.07 4.56
N LEU A 61 -3.63 -15.28 5.42
CA LEU A 61 -3.86 -15.68 6.82
C LEU A 61 -4.28 -14.53 7.72
N ARG A 62 -3.81 -13.29 7.48
CA ARG A 62 -4.04 -12.17 8.42
C ARG A 62 -5.52 -11.93 8.67
N ALA A 63 -6.38 -12.05 7.66
CA ALA A 63 -7.84 -11.93 7.82
C ALA A 63 -8.43 -12.97 8.80
N PHE A 64 -7.77 -14.11 9.00
CA PHE A 64 -8.20 -15.18 9.90
C PHE A 64 -7.52 -15.16 11.27
N TYR A 65 -6.60 -14.22 11.54
CA TYR A 65 -5.93 -14.06 12.83
C TYR A 65 -6.89 -14.00 14.04
N PRO A 66 -8.08 -13.36 13.97
CA PRO A 66 -9.04 -13.39 15.08
C PRO A 66 -9.50 -14.81 15.45
N LYS A 67 -9.45 -15.76 14.51
CA LYS A 67 -9.79 -17.18 14.74
C LYS A 67 -8.56 -18.04 15.10
N ILE A 68 -7.36 -17.60 14.72
CA ILE A 68 -6.11 -18.34 14.92
C ILE A 68 -5.53 -18.08 16.30
N PHE A 69 -5.39 -16.80 16.69
CA PHE A 69 -4.68 -16.43 17.90
C PHE A 69 -5.62 -16.18 19.07
N PRO A 70 -5.24 -16.51 20.33
CA PRO A 70 -6.06 -16.30 21.52
C PRO A 70 -5.98 -14.86 22.06
N TYR A 71 -5.13 -14.01 21.49
CA TYR A 71 -4.88 -12.65 21.97
C TYR A 71 -6.08 -11.71 21.76
N LYS A 72 -6.10 -10.63 22.52
CA LYS A 72 -7.09 -9.54 22.36
C LYS A 72 -6.66 -8.53 21.31
N LYS A 73 -5.38 -8.15 21.33
CA LYS A 73 -4.75 -7.16 20.46
C LYS A 73 -3.40 -7.67 20.03
N ILE A 74 -3.03 -7.47 18.77
CA ILE A 74 -1.71 -7.81 18.23
C ILE A 74 -1.19 -6.69 17.33
N ALA A 75 0.11 -6.44 17.38
CA ALA A 75 0.82 -5.63 16.39
C ALA A 75 1.52 -6.60 15.43
N ILE A 76 1.32 -6.42 14.12
CA ILE A 76 1.84 -7.27 13.06
C ILE A 76 2.80 -6.40 12.25
N LEU A 77 4.02 -6.88 12.06
CA LEU A 77 5.08 -6.21 11.33
C LEU A 77 5.63 -7.17 10.27
N ASP A 78 5.85 -6.68 9.05
CA ASP A 78 6.65 -7.41 8.08
C ASP A 78 8.12 -7.48 8.54
N VAL A 79 8.85 -8.49 8.07
CA VAL A 79 10.25 -8.72 8.48
C VAL A 79 11.23 -7.73 7.84
N ASP A 80 10.81 -6.99 6.83
CA ASP A 80 11.58 -5.96 6.12
C ASP A 80 11.23 -4.53 6.59
N VAL A 81 10.73 -4.40 7.82
CA VAL A 81 10.57 -3.09 8.48
C VAL A 81 11.76 -2.77 9.39
N GLU A 82 12.05 -1.47 9.54
CA GLU A 82 13.04 -0.97 10.49
C GLU A 82 12.40 0.08 11.41
N LEU A 83 12.50 -0.15 12.72
CA LEU A 83 12.01 0.79 13.74
C LEU A 83 13.02 1.93 13.96
N ARG A 84 12.52 3.16 13.83
CA ARG A 84 13.22 4.42 14.17
C ARG A 84 12.70 5.05 15.47
N SER A 85 11.58 4.55 15.98
CA SER A 85 11.03 4.91 17.30
C SER A 85 10.72 3.67 18.15
N PRO A 86 10.57 3.81 19.48
CA PRO A 86 10.18 2.72 20.35
C PRO A 86 8.85 2.08 19.92
N ILE A 87 8.78 0.75 19.88
CA ILE A 87 7.59 -0.01 19.44
C ILE A 87 6.33 0.30 20.28
N GLN A 88 6.51 0.78 21.51
CA GLN A 88 5.43 1.22 22.39
C GLN A 88 4.64 2.38 21.80
N GLU A 89 5.27 3.25 21.00
CA GLU A 89 4.56 4.33 20.30
C GLU A 89 3.56 3.82 19.26
N LEU A 90 3.92 2.73 18.56
CA LEU A 90 3.00 2.04 17.67
C LEU A 90 1.87 1.41 18.49
N TYR A 91 2.20 0.68 19.57
CA TYR A 91 1.18 0.02 20.39
C TYR A 91 0.16 1.00 21.00
N LYS A 92 0.61 2.19 21.41
CA LYS A 92 -0.27 3.27 21.91
C LYS A 92 -1.32 3.72 20.89
N GLN A 93 -1.14 3.50 19.60
CA GLN A 93 -2.16 3.86 18.60
C GLN A 93 -3.47 3.08 18.77
N PHE A 94 -3.49 1.95 19.48
CA PHE A 94 -4.74 1.29 19.88
C PHE A 94 -5.65 2.19 20.72
N GLU A 95 -5.11 3.16 21.45
CA GLU A 95 -5.86 4.11 22.28
C GLU A 95 -6.58 5.17 21.43
N ASN A 96 -6.09 5.41 20.21
CA ASN A 96 -6.69 6.33 19.24
C ASN A 96 -7.83 5.68 18.45
N MET A 97 -7.99 4.35 18.53
CA MET A 97 -9.07 3.62 17.87
C MET A 97 -10.38 3.77 18.66
N ASN A 98 -11.45 4.20 17.98
CA ASN A 98 -12.77 4.26 18.57
C ASN A 98 -13.35 2.86 18.86
N SER A 99 -14.53 2.80 19.48
CA SER A 99 -15.16 1.53 19.89
C SER A 99 -15.56 0.62 18.72
N HIS A 100 -15.74 1.17 17.52
CA HIS A 100 -16.16 0.45 16.32
C HIS A 100 -14.97 0.00 15.44
N GLN A 101 -13.84 0.71 15.48
CA GLN A 101 -12.65 0.37 14.72
C GLN A 101 -11.99 -0.92 15.21
N ILE A 102 -11.72 -1.83 14.29
CA ILE A 102 -11.17 -3.18 14.54
C ILE A 102 -9.69 -3.29 14.24
N ALA A 103 -9.16 -2.44 13.34
CA ALA A 103 -7.76 -2.46 12.95
C ALA A 103 -7.24 -1.05 12.66
N ALA A 104 -5.92 -0.88 12.77
CA ALA A 104 -5.22 0.28 12.27
C ALA A 104 -4.17 -0.10 11.22
N LEU A 105 -4.19 0.62 10.10
CA LEU A 105 -3.34 0.40 8.93
C LEU A 105 -2.93 1.75 8.33
N ALA A 106 -1.74 1.82 7.75
CA ALA A 106 -1.35 2.98 6.93
C ALA A 106 -1.86 2.82 5.50
N TYR A 107 -2.10 3.94 4.82
CA TYR A 107 -2.41 3.92 3.39
C TYR A 107 -1.23 3.43 2.54
N ASP A 108 -1.55 2.78 1.42
CA ASP A 108 -0.56 2.47 0.40
C ASP A 108 0.02 3.75 -0.23
N GLN A 109 1.34 3.82 -0.30
CA GLN A 109 2.11 4.95 -0.79
C GLN A 109 2.48 4.83 -2.28
N THR A 110 1.80 3.96 -3.02
CA THR A 110 1.93 3.82 -4.47
C THR A 110 0.57 3.98 -5.16
N PRO A 111 0.52 4.26 -6.47
CA PRO A 111 -0.73 4.23 -7.23
C PRO A 111 -1.23 2.80 -7.55
N TYR A 112 -0.79 1.76 -6.82
CA TYR A 112 -1.21 0.38 -7.05
C TYR A 112 -2.72 0.25 -7.08
N TYR A 113 -3.41 0.72 -6.03
CA TYR A 113 -4.87 0.61 -5.94
C TYR A 113 -5.61 1.52 -6.92
N ARG A 114 -4.99 2.59 -7.42
CA ARG A 114 -5.55 3.35 -8.56
C ARG A 114 -5.71 2.46 -9.79
N LYS A 115 -4.70 1.62 -10.05
CA LYS A 115 -4.70 0.65 -11.15
C LYS A 115 -5.62 -0.52 -10.84
N ALA A 116 -5.57 -1.07 -9.63
CA ALA A 116 -6.41 -2.21 -9.23
C ALA A 116 -7.91 -1.88 -9.34
N PHE A 117 -8.33 -0.68 -8.92
CA PHE A 117 -9.71 -0.20 -9.04
C PHE A 117 -10.05 0.41 -10.42
N LYS A 118 -9.25 0.19 -11.47
CA LYS A 118 -9.51 0.80 -12.80
C LYS A 118 -10.93 0.50 -13.30
N GLY A 119 -11.37 -0.75 -13.19
CA GLY A 119 -12.70 -1.18 -13.63
C GLY A 119 -13.80 -0.42 -12.89
N TYR A 120 -13.74 -0.40 -11.57
CA TYR A 120 -14.70 0.33 -10.73
C TYR A 120 -14.71 1.84 -11.01
N ARG A 121 -13.54 2.46 -11.15
CA ARG A 121 -13.42 3.90 -11.44
C ARG A 121 -13.97 4.28 -12.82
N LEU A 122 -13.91 3.37 -13.79
CA LEU A 122 -14.53 3.57 -15.10
C LEU A 122 -16.05 3.56 -15.01
N GLN A 123 -16.61 2.67 -14.19
CA GLN A 123 -18.06 2.51 -13.97
C GLN A 123 -18.64 3.56 -13.02
N ASN A 124 -17.85 4.10 -12.10
CA ASN A 124 -18.27 5.04 -11.06
C ASN A 124 -17.50 6.36 -11.20
N LYS A 125 -17.91 7.17 -12.18
CA LYS A 125 -17.30 8.49 -12.41
C LYS A 125 -17.42 9.35 -11.14
N GLY A 126 -16.38 10.11 -10.82
CA GLY A 126 -16.32 10.95 -9.62
C GLY A 126 -15.93 10.24 -8.32
N THR A 127 -15.85 8.90 -8.30
CA THR A 127 -15.40 8.17 -7.10
C THR A 127 -14.00 8.61 -6.64
N LYS A 128 -13.82 8.67 -5.31
CA LYS A 128 -12.52 8.96 -4.69
C LYS A 128 -11.72 7.69 -4.38
N ILE A 129 -12.25 6.51 -4.68
CA ILE A 129 -11.53 5.23 -4.53
C ILE A 129 -10.39 5.17 -5.54
N GLY A 130 -9.22 4.76 -5.08
CA GLY A 130 -7.97 4.73 -5.83
C GLY A 130 -7.36 6.12 -6.09
N CYS A 131 -7.83 7.20 -5.47
CA CYS A 131 -7.26 8.55 -5.63
C CYS A 131 -6.22 8.85 -4.52
N PRO A 132 -5.24 9.75 -4.76
CA PRO A 132 -4.37 10.22 -3.70
C PRO A 132 -5.18 11.06 -2.67
N SER A 133 -4.62 11.28 -1.49
CA SER A 133 -5.25 12.09 -0.44
C SER A 133 -5.44 13.54 -0.92
N PRO A 134 -6.50 14.25 -0.49
CA PRO A 134 -6.84 15.59 -0.98
C PRO A 134 -5.88 16.74 -0.59
N GLY A 135 -4.62 16.46 -0.22
CA GLY A 135 -3.60 17.46 0.13
C GLY A 135 -3.04 18.27 -1.03
N TYR A 136 -3.76 18.36 -2.17
CA TYR A 136 -3.40 19.24 -3.28
C TYR A 136 -4.67 19.88 -3.84
N GLN A 137 -5.15 20.92 -3.15
CA GLN A 137 -5.78 22.03 -3.87
C GLN A 137 -4.65 22.74 -4.58
N GLN A 138 -4.64 22.73 -5.92
CA GLN A 138 -3.89 23.77 -6.63
C GLN A 138 -4.56 25.08 -6.28
N GLN A 139 -3.96 25.88 -5.39
CA GLN A 139 -4.21 27.32 -5.40
C GLN A 139 -3.61 27.85 -6.69
N PHE A 140 -4.40 27.83 -7.77
CA PHE A 140 -4.20 28.79 -8.84
C PHE A 140 -4.64 30.14 -8.29
N SER A 141 -3.68 30.98 -7.94
CA SER A 141 -3.93 32.41 -7.80
C SER A 141 -4.35 32.93 -9.17
N PHE A 142 -5.65 33.15 -9.33
CA PHE A 142 -6.26 33.74 -10.52
C PHE A 142 -5.72 35.17 -10.70
N LEU A 143 -4.69 35.34 -11.52
CA LEU A 143 -4.51 36.55 -12.30
C LEU A 143 -5.32 36.39 -13.58
N GLY A 144 -6.50 37.00 -13.57
CA GLY A 144 -7.48 37.18 -14.64
C GLY A 144 -7.24 36.49 -15.98
N GLY A 145 -8.11 35.53 -16.30
CA GLY A 145 -8.29 35.03 -17.66
C GLY A 145 -9.03 33.69 -17.70
N TYR A 146 -10.31 33.73 -18.06
CA TYR A 146 -11.16 32.63 -18.57
C TYR A 146 -10.89 31.20 -18.06
N VAL A 147 -11.78 30.72 -17.19
CA VAL A 147 -11.90 29.29 -16.86
C VAL A 147 -12.45 28.54 -18.06
N GLN A 148 -11.60 27.74 -18.71
CA GLN A 148 -12.02 26.74 -19.68
C GLN A 148 -11.53 25.37 -19.16
N SER A 149 -12.49 24.50 -18.81
CA SER A 149 -12.45 23.04 -18.60
C SER A 149 -11.10 22.30 -18.50
N CYS A 150 -11.06 21.26 -17.66
CA CYS A 150 -9.99 20.27 -17.41
C CYS A 150 -9.46 19.53 -18.67
N LYS A 151 -8.89 20.27 -19.63
CA LYS A 151 -8.23 19.79 -20.86
C LYS A 151 -6.71 19.69 -20.70
N ASP A 152 -6.13 20.33 -19.70
CA ASP A 152 -4.66 20.47 -19.62
C ASP A 152 -3.94 19.32 -18.90
N CYS A 153 -4.65 18.28 -18.45
CA CYS A 153 -3.99 17.10 -17.89
C CYS A 153 -3.32 16.22 -18.98
N VAL A 154 -3.50 16.55 -20.27
CA VAL A 154 -2.93 15.82 -21.41
C VAL A 154 -1.56 16.38 -21.85
N LEU A 155 -1.19 17.60 -21.45
CA LEU A 155 0.06 18.25 -21.92
C LEU A 155 1.24 18.21 -20.93
N ALA A 156 1.01 17.81 -19.68
CA ALA A 156 2.08 17.73 -18.67
C ALA A 156 3.11 16.58 -18.92
N THR A 157 2.90 15.75 -19.93
CA THR A 157 3.83 14.67 -20.32
C THR A 157 4.94 15.09 -21.28
N CYS A 158 5.00 16.35 -21.75
CA CYS A 158 6.05 16.76 -22.70
C CYS A 158 6.85 18.01 -22.32
N SER A 159 6.64 18.62 -21.14
CA SER A 159 7.42 19.80 -20.76
C SER A 159 7.43 19.95 -19.24
N THR A 160 8.46 19.44 -18.57
CA THR A 160 9.18 20.07 -17.43
C THR A 160 10.27 19.10 -16.98
N LEU A 161 11.29 18.90 -17.81
CA LEU A 161 12.66 18.67 -17.34
C LEU A 161 13.23 20.07 -17.10
N MET A 162 12.96 20.65 -15.94
CA MET A 162 13.66 21.85 -15.48
C MET A 162 14.65 21.41 -14.41
N PHE A 163 15.74 20.79 -14.86
CA PHE A 163 16.97 20.75 -14.08
C PHE A 163 17.49 22.18 -13.97
N GLU A 164 17.94 22.52 -12.77
CA GLU A 164 18.47 23.83 -12.40
C GLU A 164 19.46 24.39 -13.44
N ASN A 165 19.08 25.54 -14.01
CA ASN A 165 19.96 26.57 -14.56
C ASN A 165 21.12 26.18 -15.49
N LYS A 166 20.94 25.26 -16.45
CA LYS A 166 21.74 25.25 -17.69
C LYS A 166 20.88 24.90 -18.91
N ILE A 167 20.68 25.89 -19.78
CA ILE A 167 20.03 25.72 -21.08
C ILE A 167 20.93 24.83 -21.95
N ILE A 168 20.51 23.58 -22.19
CA ILE A 168 21.13 22.72 -23.20
C ILE A 168 20.52 23.08 -24.56
N PRO A 169 21.33 23.43 -25.59
CA PRO A 169 20.83 23.72 -26.94
C PRO A 169 20.01 22.56 -27.49
N GLU A 170 19.02 22.88 -28.33
CA GLU A 170 18.05 21.94 -28.92
C GLU A 170 18.70 20.70 -29.57
N SER A 171 19.91 20.87 -30.12
CA SER A 171 20.73 19.80 -30.71
C SER A 171 21.26 18.75 -29.73
N GLY A 172 21.14 18.98 -28.41
CA GLY A 172 21.59 18.06 -27.34
C GLY A 172 20.46 17.28 -26.66
N LYS A 173 19.19 17.65 -26.88
CA LYS A 173 18.03 16.99 -26.23
C LYS A 173 17.82 15.57 -26.76
N GLU A 174 18.05 15.37 -28.06
CA GLU A 174 17.94 14.06 -28.71
C GLU A 174 19.05 13.10 -28.26
N ALA A 175 20.28 13.61 -28.11
CA ALA A 175 21.40 12.86 -27.57
C ALA A 175 21.19 12.48 -26.08
N ALA A 176 20.68 13.42 -25.27
CA ALA A 176 20.38 13.16 -23.86
C ALA A 176 19.24 12.15 -23.67
N ALA A 177 18.18 12.23 -24.50
CA ALA A 177 17.09 11.25 -24.49
C ALA A 177 17.56 9.86 -24.95
N THR A 178 18.47 9.80 -25.93
CA THR A 178 19.06 8.55 -26.41
C THR A 178 19.98 7.94 -25.36
N MET A 179 20.81 8.73 -24.67
CA MET A 179 21.64 8.26 -23.56
C MET A 179 20.79 7.76 -22.40
N LEU A 180 19.70 8.44 -22.03
CA LEU A 180 18.79 7.98 -20.98
C LEU A 180 18.08 6.68 -21.37
N ALA A 181 17.68 6.54 -22.64
CA ALA A 181 17.09 5.32 -23.18
C ALA A 181 18.08 4.15 -23.24
N GLU A 182 19.36 4.42 -23.53
CA GLU A 182 20.43 3.41 -23.49
C GLU A 182 20.80 3.02 -22.05
N GLU A 183 20.80 3.95 -21.10
CA GLU A 183 21.05 3.67 -19.68
C GLU A 183 19.92 2.82 -19.08
N VAL A 184 18.66 3.12 -19.44
CA VAL A 184 17.48 2.32 -19.09
C VAL A 184 17.51 0.93 -19.75
N LYS A 185 18.07 0.81 -20.97
CA LYS A 185 18.33 -0.48 -21.62
C LYS A 185 19.46 -1.27 -20.94
N ARG A 186 20.54 -0.61 -20.49
CA ARG A 186 21.67 -1.25 -19.79
C ARG A 186 21.31 -1.73 -18.38
N MET A 187 20.40 -1.04 -17.69
CA MET A 187 19.92 -1.43 -16.36
C MET A 187 18.89 -2.57 -16.39
N ARG A 188 18.39 -2.98 -17.57
CA ARG A 188 17.61 -4.22 -17.71
C ARG A 188 18.56 -5.42 -17.65
N ILE A 189 18.73 -5.97 -16.46
CA ILE A 189 19.03 -7.41 -16.34
C ILE A 189 17.83 -8.13 -16.98
N SER A 190 18.10 -8.82 -18.07
CA SER A 190 17.15 -9.60 -18.87
C SER A 190 16.34 -10.55 -18.01
N ASP A 191 15.02 -10.34 -17.94
CA ASP A 191 14.06 -11.37 -17.57
C ASP A 191 13.53 -11.99 -18.88
N PRO A 192 13.75 -13.30 -19.16
CA PRO A 192 13.58 -13.86 -20.50
C PRO A 192 12.13 -14.00 -21.01
N ASP A 193 11.12 -13.67 -20.20
CA ASP A 193 9.72 -14.04 -20.45
C ASP A 193 8.77 -12.86 -20.75
N ASP A 194 9.28 -11.65 -21.02
CA ASP A 194 8.45 -10.51 -21.42
C ASP A 194 8.17 -10.53 -22.95
N ASP A 195 7.07 -11.17 -23.37
CA ASP A 195 6.58 -11.14 -24.75
C ASP A 195 5.89 -9.79 -25.07
N GLU A 196 6.52 -9.04 -25.97
CA GLU A 196 6.24 -7.64 -26.33
C GLU A 196 5.08 -7.47 -27.34
N SER A 197 4.36 -8.53 -27.69
CA SER A 197 3.50 -8.55 -28.89
C SER A 197 2.05 -8.02 -28.74
N SER A 198 1.61 -7.51 -27.58
CA SER A 198 0.16 -7.24 -27.36
C SER A 198 -0.26 -5.78 -27.09
N ARG A 199 0.56 -4.76 -27.36
CA ARG A 199 0.26 -3.37 -26.88
C ARG A 199 0.38 -2.21 -27.87
N LEU A 200 -0.04 -2.36 -29.13
CA LEU A 200 -0.24 -1.20 -30.00
C LEU A 200 -1.54 -1.29 -30.80
N SER A 201 -2.63 -0.82 -30.20
CA SER A 201 -3.79 -0.24 -30.91
C SER A 201 -4.79 0.31 -29.89
N GLY A 202 -4.96 1.62 -29.85
CA GLY A 202 -5.93 2.28 -28.98
C GLY A 202 -5.67 3.77 -28.82
N ASP A 203 -5.89 4.52 -29.90
CA ASP A 203 -6.15 5.96 -29.85
C ASP A 203 -7.48 6.19 -29.11
N GLY A 204 -7.49 7.07 -28.12
CA GLY A 204 -8.63 7.28 -27.24
C GLY A 204 -8.39 8.42 -26.25
N SER A 205 -8.52 9.65 -26.75
CA SER A 205 -8.62 10.86 -25.93
C SER A 205 -9.85 10.80 -25.01
N TYR A 206 -9.66 11.08 -23.72
CA TYR A 206 -10.71 11.07 -22.69
C TYR A 206 -10.70 12.41 -21.94
N GLU A 207 -11.78 13.17 -22.04
CA GLU A 207 -12.04 14.39 -21.24
C GLU A 207 -12.53 14.03 -19.82
N PHE A 208 -12.20 14.88 -18.84
CA PHE A 208 -12.58 14.75 -17.44
C PHE A 208 -13.23 16.07 -16.98
N SER A 209 -14.21 16.01 -16.09
CA SER A 209 -14.74 17.17 -15.36
C SER A 209 -14.77 16.82 -13.87
N VAL A 210 -14.36 17.77 -13.03
CA VAL A 210 -14.46 17.69 -11.57
C VAL A 210 -15.53 18.68 -11.15
N ASP A 211 -16.57 18.17 -10.49
CA ASP A 211 -17.53 19.01 -9.77
C ASP A 211 -16.96 19.31 -8.38
N GLU A 212 -16.72 20.60 -8.10
CA GLU A 212 -16.33 21.13 -6.80
C GLU A 212 -17.58 21.59 -6.03
N SER A 213 -18.28 20.67 -5.39
CA SER A 213 -19.15 21.01 -4.25
C SER A 213 -19.56 19.75 -3.49
N ASP A 214 -18.80 19.38 -2.46
CA ASP A 214 -19.42 18.77 -1.28
C ASP A 214 -18.55 19.02 -0.05
N SER A 215 -19.02 19.95 0.78
CA SER A 215 -18.46 20.35 2.06
C SER A 215 -19.04 19.56 3.24
N SER A 216 -19.59 18.37 2.99
CA SER A 216 -20.02 17.49 4.07
C SER A 216 -18.88 16.56 4.53
N GLN A 217 -18.73 16.44 5.85
CA GLN A 217 -17.89 15.46 6.54
C GLN A 217 -18.33 14.04 6.17
N SER A 218 -17.96 13.58 4.98
CA SER A 218 -18.15 12.20 4.55
C SER A 218 -16.89 11.43 4.91
N SER A 219 -17.08 10.44 5.79
CA SER A 219 -16.10 9.47 6.27
C SER A 219 -15.04 9.16 5.23
N SER A 220 -13.76 9.21 5.63
CA SER A 220 -12.62 8.94 4.76
C SER A 220 -12.70 7.54 4.16
N ALA A 221 -13.36 7.41 3.01
CA ALA A 221 -13.24 6.23 2.16
C ALA A 221 -11.75 5.93 1.99
N VAL A 222 -11.37 4.66 2.00
CA VAL A 222 -9.98 4.25 1.80
C VAL A 222 -9.53 4.63 0.39
N LYS A 223 -9.02 5.85 0.24
CA LYS A 223 -8.78 6.48 -1.08
C LYS A 223 -7.58 5.84 -1.77
N LYS A 224 -6.51 5.58 -1.03
CA LYS A 224 -5.25 5.05 -1.56
C LYS A 224 -5.14 3.53 -1.51
N GLY A 225 -6.05 2.84 -0.82
CA GLY A 225 -5.83 1.46 -0.35
C GLY A 225 -4.89 1.41 0.84
N PHE A 226 -4.75 0.25 1.46
CA PHE A 226 -3.90 0.05 2.64
C PHE A 226 -2.63 -0.72 2.31
N ASN A 227 -1.60 -0.54 3.14
CA ASN A 227 -0.46 -1.44 3.19
C ASN A 227 -0.48 -2.25 4.49
N THR A 228 -0.23 -3.56 4.41
CA THR A 228 -0.31 -4.50 5.56
C THR A 228 1.01 -4.77 6.26
N GLY A 229 2.10 -4.10 5.87
CA GLY A 229 3.42 -4.31 6.50
C GLY A 229 3.52 -3.81 7.93
N VAL A 230 2.62 -2.91 8.34
CA VAL A 230 2.41 -2.53 9.74
C VAL A 230 0.90 -2.49 10.01
N MET A 231 0.44 -3.34 10.91
CA MET A 231 -0.97 -3.45 11.27
C MET A 231 -1.15 -3.59 12.78
N LEU A 232 -2.07 -2.82 13.35
CA LEU A 232 -2.59 -3.08 14.69
C LEU A 232 -3.96 -3.73 14.57
N PHE A 233 -4.13 -4.90 15.17
CA PHE A 233 -5.36 -5.67 15.03
C PHE A 233 -6.00 -5.95 16.39
N ASP A 234 -7.18 -5.38 16.63
CA ASP A 234 -8.00 -5.66 17.82
C ASP A 234 -8.85 -6.91 17.54
N LEU A 235 -8.25 -8.07 17.79
CA LEU A 235 -8.87 -9.38 17.60
C LEU A 235 -10.15 -9.55 18.43
N GLU A 236 -10.22 -8.97 19.63
CA GLU A 236 -11.42 -9.03 20.46
C GLU A 236 -12.59 -8.29 19.81
N LYS A 237 -12.38 -7.06 19.32
CA LYS A 237 -13.41 -6.32 18.57
C LYS A 237 -13.75 -7.01 17.26
N THR A 238 -12.74 -7.54 16.55
CA THR A 238 -12.93 -8.18 15.24
C THR A 238 -13.77 -9.44 15.33
N ARG A 239 -13.57 -10.28 16.35
CA ARG A 239 -14.42 -11.45 16.62
C ARG A 239 -15.90 -11.09 16.80
N LYS A 240 -16.21 -9.85 17.21
CA LYS A 240 -17.57 -9.34 17.46
C LYS A 240 -18.14 -8.52 16.29
N SER A 241 -17.34 -8.13 15.30
CA SER A 241 -17.81 -7.29 14.18
C SER A 241 -18.56 -8.13 13.14
N MET A 242 -19.83 -7.81 12.91
CA MET A 242 -20.61 -8.47 11.86
C MET A 242 -20.15 -8.03 10.47
N GLU A 243 -19.80 -6.76 10.30
CA GLU A 243 -19.29 -6.20 9.05
C GLU A 243 -18.05 -6.95 8.58
N PHE A 244 -17.12 -7.26 9.48
CA PHE A 244 -15.94 -8.05 9.14
C PHE A 244 -16.29 -9.53 8.87
N ASN A 245 -17.01 -10.17 9.80
CA ASN A 245 -17.22 -11.61 9.76
C ASN A 245 -18.12 -12.05 8.59
N ASN A 246 -19.09 -11.23 8.18
CA ASN A 246 -19.91 -11.49 7.00
C ASN A 246 -19.07 -11.55 5.72
N HIS A 247 -17.95 -10.83 5.66
CA HIS A 247 -17.04 -10.81 4.53
C HIS A 247 -15.98 -11.92 4.57
N LEU A 248 -15.92 -12.72 5.63
CA LEU A 248 -15.13 -13.96 5.69
C LEU A 248 -15.89 -15.20 5.20
N THR A 249 -16.91 -15.00 4.37
CA THR A 249 -17.73 -16.04 3.74
C THR A 249 -17.57 -16.00 2.23
N GLU A 250 -18.00 -17.06 1.53
CA GLU A 250 -17.91 -17.09 0.07
C GLU A 250 -18.68 -15.97 -0.61
N SER A 251 -19.92 -15.74 -0.18
CA SER A 251 -20.74 -14.64 -0.69
C SER A 251 -20.18 -13.27 -0.34
N GLY A 252 -19.62 -13.12 0.87
CA GLY A 252 -19.00 -11.87 1.30
C GLY A 252 -17.74 -11.50 0.52
N TYR A 253 -16.82 -12.46 0.33
CA TYR A 253 -15.65 -12.27 -0.53
C TYR A 253 -16.09 -11.93 -1.96
N LYS A 254 -17.00 -12.72 -2.52
CA LYS A 254 -17.55 -12.49 -3.86
C LYS A 254 -18.08 -11.07 -4.01
N PHE A 255 -18.92 -10.64 -3.06
CA PHE A 255 -19.53 -9.32 -3.06
C PHE A 255 -18.50 -8.20 -3.16
N LEU A 256 -17.44 -8.23 -2.35
CA LEU A 256 -16.40 -7.19 -2.38
C LEU A 256 -15.69 -7.15 -3.74
N PHE A 257 -15.19 -8.29 -4.19
CA PHE A 257 -14.38 -8.34 -5.42
C PHE A 257 -15.20 -8.00 -6.67
N GLU A 258 -16.46 -8.46 -6.75
CA GLU A 258 -17.36 -8.14 -7.86
C GLU A 258 -17.81 -6.67 -7.84
N LYS A 259 -18.25 -6.15 -6.66
CA LYS A 259 -18.70 -4.75 -6.52
C LYS A 259 -17.62 -3.78 -6.96
N TYR A 260 -16.38 -4.03 -6.55
CA TYR A 260 -15.24 -3.16 -6.85
C TYR A 260 -14.47 -3.55 -8.11
N ASN A 261 -14.99 -4.52 -8.89
CA ASN A 261 -14.39 -4.98 -10.14
C ASN A 261 -12.86 -5.10 -10.04
N MET A 262 -12.41 -5.74 -8.95
CA MET A 262 -11.01 -5.88 -8.59
C MET A 262 -10.66 -7.37 -8.63
N VAL A 263 -9.42 -7.65 -8.99
CA VAL A 263 -8.85 -8.99 -8.91
C VAL A 263 -7.69 -8.91 -7.92
N SER A 264 -7.64 -9.82 -6.94
CA SER A 264 -6.57 -9.77 -5.94
C SER A 264 -5.23 -10.19 -6.55
N GLU A 265 -4.17 -9.44 -6.23
CA GLU A 265 -2.78 -9.84 -6.46
C GLU A 265 -1.95 -9.83 -5.17
N LEU A 266 -2.43 -9.23 -4.08
CA LEU A 266 -1.69 -9.03 -2.83
C LEU A 266 -2.31 -9.74 -1.60
N GLY A 267 -3.34 -10.57 -1.80
CA GLY A 267 -3.94 -11.39 -0.74
C GLY A 267 -4.69 -10.56 0.30
N ASP A 268 -4.26 -10.65 1.56
CA ASP A 268 -4.89 -10.00 2.71
C ASP A 268 -4.94 -8.46 2.57
N GLN A 269 -3.91 -7.84 1.99
CA GLN A 269 -3.85 -6.41 1.74
C GLN A 269 -5.02 -5.93 0.88
N ASP A 270 -5.37 -6.72 -0.13
CA ASP A 270 -6.50 -6.45 -1.02
C ASP A 270 -7.83 -6.63 -0.30
N PHE A 271 -7.96 -7.66 0.52
CA PHE A 271 -9.16 -7.88 1.33
C PHE A 271 -9.40 -6.70 2.29
N PHE A 272 -8.39 -6.28 3.06
CA PHE A 272 -8.53 -5.14 3.97
C PHE A 272 -8.79 -3.83 3.22
N THR A 273 -8.18 -3.65 2.05
CA THR A 273 -8.43 -2.47 1.20
C THR A 273 -9.88 -2.43 0.70
N LEU A 274 -10.40 -3.55 0.20
CA LEU A 274 -11.80 -3.66 -0.24
C LEU A 274 -12.78 -3.47 0.93
N LEU A 275 -12.50 -4.12 2.07
CA LEU A 275 -13.35 -3.99 3.24
C LEU A 275 -13.35 -2.55 3.77
N GLY A 276 -12.22 -1.85 3.71
CA GLY A 276 -12.13 -0.44 4.09
C GLY A 276 -12.76 0.51 3.07
N ALA A 277 -12.82 0.15 1.80
CA ALA A 277 -13.60 0.87 0.80
C ALA A 277 -15.11 0.76 1.10
N GLU A 278 -15.57 -0.42 1.54
CA GLU A 278 -16.97 -0.68 1.87
C GLU A 278 -17.39 -0.13 3.25
N TYR A 279 -16.55 -0.32 4.26
CA TYR A 279 -16.79 0.02 5.65
C TYR A 279 -15.61 0.85 6.22
N PRO A 280 -15.43 2.11 5.78
CA PRO A 280 -14.32 2.94 6.24
C PRO A 280 -14.29 3.13 7.76
N GLY A 281 -15.44 3.06 8.42
CA GLY A 281 -15.56 3.15 9.88
C GLY A 281 -14.89 2.01 10.67
N LEU A 282 -14.54 0.89 10.02
CA LEU A 282 -13.86 -0.23 10.66
C LEU A 282 -12.36 0.02 10.90
N PHE A 283 -11.77 1.01 10.23
CA PHE A 283 -10.32 1.20 10.21
C PHE A 283 -9.91 2.56 10.80
N TYR A 284 -8.88 2.53 11.63
CA TYR A 284 -8.11 3.70 12.00
C TYR A 284 -6.93 3.83 11.03
N VAL A 285 -6.79 4.99 10.39
CA VAL A 285 -5.68 5.21 9.45
C VAL A 285 -4.47 5.66 10.24
N LEU A 286 -3.42 4.83 10.25
CA LEU A 286 -2.13 5.20 10.84
C LEU A 286 -1.51 6.34 10.04
N ASP A 287 -0.80 7.23 10.75
CA ASP A 287 0.05 8.20 10.10
C ASP A 287 1.09 7.50 9.22
N CYS A 288 1.44 8.12 8.10
CA CYS A 288 2.34 7.55 7.11
C CYS A 288 3.74 7.23 7.69
N SER A 289 4.15 7.94 8.76
CA SER A 289 5.42 7.70 9.47
C SER A 289 5.49 6.33 10.15
N PHE A 290 4.36 5.72 10.50
CA PHE A 290 4.32 4.38 11.11
C PHE A 290 4.43 3.25 10.08
N ASN A 291 4.49 3.56 8.79
CA ASN A 291 4.72 2.60 7.72
C ASN A 291 5.20 3.34 6.47
N ARG A 292 6.41 3.91 6.53
CA ARG A 292 7.03 4.62 5.41
C ARG A 292 7.54 3.61 4.38
N GLN A 293 6.75 3.40 3.34
CA GLN A 293 7.03 2.42 2.28
C GLN A 293 8.07 2.95 1.30
N MET A 294 9.11 2.16 1.04
CA MET A 294 10.26 2.56 0.22
C MET A 294 10.19 2.06 -1.23
N SER A 295 9.17 1.29 -1.59
CA SER A 295 9.06 0.70 -2.93
C SER A 295 9.06 1.76 -4.04
N PRO A 296 10.00 1.67 -5.02
CA PRO A 296 9.98 2.51 -6.21
C PRO A 296 9.01 1.99 -7.28
N ASN A 297 8.26 0.92 -6.96
CA ASN A 297 7.25 0.40 -7.86
C ASN A 297 6.29 1.53 -8.23
N PHE A 298 6.04 1.69 -9.52
CA PHE A 298 5.25 2.79 -10.09
C PHE A 298 5.90 4.18 -10.07
N TYR A 299 7.21 4.31 -9.87
CA TYR A 299 7.90 5.61 -9.98
C TYR A 299 7.69 6.29 -11.35
N TYR A 300 7.54 5.50 -12.41
CA TYR A 300 7.20 6.01 -13.75
C TYR A 300 5.80 6.64 -13.86
N ASN A 301 4.95 6.52 -12.83
CA ASN A 301 3.61 7.07 -12.83
C ASN A 301 3.67 8.55 -12.45
N PRO A 302 3.11 9.49 -13.23
CA PRO A 302 3.19 10.92 -12.94
C PRO A 302 2.45 11.34 -11.65
N LEU A 303 1.65 10.45 -11.07
CA LEU A 303 1.00 10.69 -9.78
C LEU A 303 1.79 10.11 -8.60
N PHE A 304 2.90 9.41 -8.82
CA PHE A 304 3.63 8.66 -7.80
C PHE A 304 3.89 9.50 -6.55
N ASP A 305 4.45 10.70 -6.69
CA ASP A 305 4.76 11.58 -5.57
C ASP A 305 3.53 11.95 -4.73
N LYS A 306 2.34 12.07 -5.36
CA LYS A 306 1.09 12.35 -4.63
C LYS A 306 0.64 11.18 -3.75
N TYR A 307 1.02 9.96 -4.10
CA TYR A 307 0.82 8.79 -3.26
C TYR A 307 1.93 8.65 -2.23
N HIS A 308 3.17 8.86 -2.67
CA HIS A 308 4.39 8.49 -1.96
C HIS A 308 4.85 9.48 -0.89
N ARG A 309 4.41 10.74 -0.98
CA ARG A 309 4.75 11.79 -0.02
C ARG A 309 4.33 11.43 1.41
N CYS A 310 5.29 11.56 2.32
CA CYS A 310 5.12 11.45 3.76
C CYS A 310 6.11 12.43 4.41
N ASP A 311 5.59 13.50 5.00
CA ASP A 311 6.42 14.64 5.47
C ASP A 311 6.70 14.58 6.98
N ASN A 312 6.11 13.63 7.69
CA ASN A 312 6.27 13.48 9.14
C ASN A 312 7.54 12.69 9.46
N ASP A 313 8.11 12.95 10.63
CA ASP A 313 9.27 12.21 11.16
C ASP A 313 9.00 10.70 11.14
N VAL A 314 9.82 9.97 10.39
CA VAL A 314 9.59 8.55 10.13
C VAL A 314 9.85 7.72 11.39
N LYS A 315 8.85 6.92 11.78
CA LYS A 315 8.91 6.05 12.96
C LYS A 315 9.23 4.61 12.58
N ILE A 316 8.75 4.17 11.42
CA ILE A 316 8.97 2.83 10.88
C ILE A 316 9.17 2.93 9.37
N TYR A 317 10.36 2.58 8.90
CA TYR A 317 10.64 2.36 7.48
C TYR A 317 10.20 0.96 7.08
N HIS A 318 9.71 0.80 5.86
CA HIS A 318 9.30 -0.47 5.29
C HIS A 318 9.98 -0.65 3.94
N GLY A 319 10.96 -1.56 3.88
CA GLY A 319 11.77 -1.90 2.72
C GLY A 319 11.02 -2.69 1.63
N ASN A 320 9.71 -2.45 1.49
CA ASN A 320 8.86 -3.22 0.59
C ASN A 320 9.36 -3.17 -0.86
N GLY A 321 9.16 -4.27 -1.58
CA GLY A 321 9.67 -4.39 -2.94
C GLY A 321 11.19 -4.56 -3.03
N ARG A 322 11.83 -5.03 -1.95
CA ARG A 322 13.30 -5.21 -1.83
C ARG A 322 14.05 -3.89 -1.91
N SER A 323 13.46 -2.83 -1.35
CA SER A 323 14.03 -1.50 -1.37
C SER A 323 14.97 -1.32 -0.19
N THR A 324 16.09 -0.63 -0.42
CA THR A 324 17.03 -0.30 0.65
C THR A 324 16.43 0.73 1.60
N ILE A 325 16.54 0.49 2.90
CA ILE A 325 16.19 1.47 3.93
C ILE A 325 17.41 2.40 4.15
N PRO A 326 17.25 3.74 4.15
CA PRO A 326 18.34 4.69 4.40
C PRO A 326 19.02 4.43 5.74
N ARG A 327 20.32 4.69 5.86
CA ARG A 327 20.99 4.52 7.16
C ARG A 327 20.54 5.61 8.14
N ARG A 328 20.63 5.36 9.44
CA ARG A 328 20.31 6.36 10.48
C ARG A 328 21.12 7.66 10.37
N GLU A 329 22.32 7.58 9.84
CA GLU A 329 23.21 8.74 9.62
C GLU A 329 22.80 9.59 8.41
N GLU A 330 21.88 9.09 7.59
CA GLU A 330 21.39 9.71 6.36
C GLU A 330 19.96 10.28 6.52
N ASP A 331 19.37 10.17 7.72
CA ASP A 331 18.10 10.82 8.04
C ASP A 331 18.35 12.33 8.22
N PRO A 332 17.65 13.21 7.46
CA PRO A 332 17.87 14.65 7.45
C PRO A 332 17.47 15.38 8.75
#